data_AF-A0A1N7GHH4-F1
#
_entry.id   AF-A0A1N7GHH4-F1
#
_cell.length_a   1.000
_cell.length_b   1.000
_cell.length_c   1.000
_cell.angle_alpha   90.00
_cell.angle_beta   90.00
_cell.angle_gamma   90.00
#
_symmetry.space_group_name_H-M   'P 1'
#
loop_
_entity.id
_entity.type
_entity.pdbx_description
1 polymer ?
#
loop_
_entity_poly.entity_id
_entity_poly.type
_entity_poly.pdbx_seq_one_letter_code
_entity_poly.pdbx_strand_id
1 'polypeptide(L)'
;MLTTGQIYELVFRSSKSRTTVDRQLRYLRDDGLVTRLERRLAGGANAGSGQWVYRLSASGWRIYRTGPYHSRRSTDFHALTVADTYIRVLNAVDAGWLRDDFYAEVEDEAYRSVRGASIRPDMYLELANLERRKQLYVAVEVDKGTENRPAIWDKLDRYVHALTHDDGVYEVFPVVWFLVGDGQRAEQLKRWIRERQPRYTQYFRVGLVDDFPDCLR
;
A
#
# COMPACT_ATOMS: atom_id res chain seq x y z
N MET A 1 -2.32 -10.61 -0.36
CA MET A 1 -1.66 -11.61 -1.25
C MET A 1 -0.28 -11.07 -1.59
N LEU A 2 0.72 -11.91 -1.86
CA LEU A 2 2.08 -11.46 -2.19
C LEU A 2 2.74 -12.36 -3.23
N THR A 3 3.63 -11.81 -4.07
CA THR A 3 4.49 -12.62 -4.94
C THR A 3 5.68 -13.21 -4.17
N THR A 4 6.33 -14.25 -4.70
CA THR A 4 7.62 -14.74 -4.17
C THR A 4 8.64 -13.61 -4.02
N GLY A 5 8.70 -12.69 -4.98
CA GLY A 5 9.61 -11.54 -4.93
C GLY A 5 9.28 -10.61 -3.77
N GLN A 6 8.01 -10.24 -3.60
CA GLN A 6 7.60 -9.38 -2.50
C GLN A 6 7.85 -10.03 -1.14
N ILE A 7 7.57 -11.33 -0.98
CA ILE A 7 7.86 -12.06 0.27
C ILE A 7 9.36 -12.06 0.57
N TYR A 8 10.19 -12.19 -0.47
CA TYR A 8 11.63 -12.09 -0.33
C TYR A 8 12.05 -10.70 0.18
N GLU A 9 11.59 -9.63 -0.46
CA GLU A 9 11.94 -8.26 -0.07
C GLU A 9 11.43 -7.90 1.34
N LEU A 10 10.28 -8.43 1.75
CA LEU A 10 9.68 -8.12 3.05
C LEU A 10 10.31 -8.91 4.21
N VAL A 11 10.62 -10.20 4.00
CA VAL A 11 10.96 -11.12 5.11
C VAL A 11 12.37 -11.68 4.99
N PHE A 12 12.89 -11.82 3.78
CA PHE A 12 14.17 -12.49 3.51
C PHE A 12 15.22 -11.56 2.89
N ARG A 13 15.05 -10.22 2.98
CA ARG A 13 15.98 -9.25 2.37
C ARG A 13 17.42 -9.37 2.85
N SER A 14 17.62 -9.86 4.08
CA SER A 14 18.94 -10.16 4.66
C SER A 14 19.52 -11.52 4.24
N SER A 15 18.72 -12.38 3.60
CA SER A 15 19.17 -13.69 3.08
C SER A 15 20.01 -13.49 1.83
N LYS A 16 21.14 -14.20 1.73
CA LYS A 16 21.97 -14.22 0.50
C LYS A 16 21.41 -15.10 -0.62
N SER A 17 20.41 -15.93 -0.33
CA SER A 17 19.86 -16.90 -1.28
C SER A 17 18.34 -16.81 -1.38
N ARG A 18 17.86 -16.71 -2.62
CA ARG A 18 16.43 -16.80 -2.96
C ARG A 18 15.87 -18.22 -2.74
N THR A 19 16.72 -19.25 -2.78
CA THR A 19 16.31 -20.64 -2.52
C THR A 19 15.71 -20.81 -1.12
N THR A 20 16.11 -19.96 -0.16
CA THR A 20 15.52 -19.96 1.19
C THR A 20 14.03 -19.63 1.16
N VAL A 21 13.60 -18.61 0.40
CA VAL A 21 12.18 -18.24 0.34
C VAL A 21 11.37 -19.35 -0.34
N ASP A 22 11.89 -19.92 -1.43
CA ASP A 22 11.21 -21.00 -2.16
C ASP A 22 11.03 -22.25 -1.30
N ARG A 23 12.02 -22.59 -0.48
CA ARG A 23 11.94 -23.71 0.46
C ARG A 23 10.91 -23.46 1.56
N GLN A 24 10.91 -22.28 2.16
CA GLN A 24 9.94 -21.96 3.22
C GLN A 24 8.50 -21.89 2.69
N LEU A 25 8.30 -21.31 1.51
CA LEU A 25 6.98 -21.29 0.87
C LEU A 25 6.50 -22.69 0.46
N ARG A 26 7.42 -23.62 0.18
CA ARG A 26 7.09 -25.03 -0.03
C ARG A 26 6.58 -25.67 1.26
N TYR A 27 7.30 -25.51 2.38
CA TYR A 27 6.87 -26.07 3.67
C TYR A 27 5.53 -25.51 4.11
N LEU A 28 5.35 -24.19 4.08
CA LEU A 28 4.07 -23.54 4.42
C LEU A 28 2.91 -24.03 3.54
N ARG A 29 3.18 -24.39 2.29
CA ARG A 29 2.16 -24.93 1.38
C ARG A 29 1.88 -26.39 1.68
N ASP A 30 2.91 -27.20 1.93
CA ASP A 30 2.78 -28.62 2.22
C ASP A 30 2.05 -28.83 3.57
N ASP A 31 2.24 -27.92 4.53
CA ASP A 31 1.47 -27.83 5.79
C ASP A 31 0.06 -27.24 5.61
N GLY A 32 -0.31 -26.87 4.38
CA GLY A 32 -1.62 -26.33 4.04
C GLY A 32 -1.89 -24.94 4.62
N LEU A 33 -0.87 -24.17 5.02
CA LEU A 33 -1.00 -22.82 5.58
C LEU A 33 -1.09 -21.72 4.51
N VAL A 34 -0.45 -21.93 3.36
CA VAL A 34 -0.54 -21.03 2.21
C VAL A 34 -1.04 -21.74 0.96
N THR A 35 -1.72 -21.00 0.09
CA THR A 35 -2.15 -21.46 -1.22
C THR A 35 -1.44 -20.64 -2.30
N ARG A 36 -1.02 -21.34 -3.35
CA ARG A 36 -0.46 -20.77 -4.57
C ARG A 36 -1.60 -20.55 -5.58
N LEU A 37 -1.74 -19.36 -6.12
CA LEU A 37 -2.81 -19.02 -7.06
C LEU A 37 -2.34 -19.14 -8.52
N GLU A 38 -1.77 -18.06 -9.06
CA GLU A 38 -1.36 -17.96 -10.45
C GLU A 38 0.14 -17.64 -10.56
N ARG A 39 0.72 -17.98 -11.71
CA ARG A 39 2.07 -17.55 -12.09
C ARG A 39 1.97 -16.22 -12.81
N ARG A 40 2.46 -15.14 -12.21
CA ARG A 40 2.66 -13.86 -12.88
C ARG A 40 3.82 -14.01 -13.88
N LEU A 41 3.55 -13.80 -15.17
CA LEU A 41 4.62 -13.49 -16.13
C LEU A 41 5.16 -12.11 -15.75
N ALA A 42 6.44 -12.03 -15.38
CA ALA A 42 7.06 -10.75 -15.09
C ALA A 42 7.15 -9.95 -16.40
N GLY A 43 6.46 -8.81 -16.46
CA GLY A 43 6.63 -7.83 -17.52
C GLY A 43 7.74 -6.86 -17.11
N GLY A 44 8.88 -6.90 -17.80
CA GLY A 44 10.04 -6.05 -17.57
C GLY A 44 11.33 -6.73 -18.05
N ALA A 45 12.28 -5.95 -18.58
CA ALA A 45 13.48 -6.42 -19.29
C ALA A 45 14.44 -7.34 -18.48
N ASN A 46 14.16 -7.61 -17.21
CA ASN A 46 14.90 -8.51 -16.32
C ASN A 46 14.05 -9.70 -15.83
N ALA A 47 13.09 -10.17 -16.63
CA ALA A 47 12.15 -11.23 -16.26
C ALA A 47 12.78 -12.65 -16.21
N GLY A 48 13.53 -12.92 -15.13
CA GLY A 48 13.75 -14.28 -14.64
C GLY A 48 12.41 -14.94 -14.26
N SER A 49 12.32 -16.25 -14.47
CA SER A 49 11.20 -17.19 -14.18
C SER A 49 9.97 -16.58 -13.48
N GLY A 50 8.80 -16.63 -14.14
CA GLY A 50 7.55 -16.07 -13.62
C GLY A 50 7.29 -16.34 -12.13
N GLN A 51 6.89 -15.30 -11.41
CA GLN A 51 6.72 -15.34 -9.96
C GLN A 51 5.34 -15.87 -9.59
N TRP A 52 5.27 -16.63 -8.50
CA TRP A 52 4.00 -17.16 -8.00
C TRP A 52 3.38 -16.23 -6.98
N VAL A 53 2.06 -16.10 -7.03
CA VAL A 53 1.29 -15.37 -6.03
C VAL A 53 0.84 -16.34 -4.93
N TYR A 54 1.07 -15.94 -3.68
CA TYR A 54 0.71 -16.67 -2.48
C TYR A 54 -0.33 -15.90 -1.67
N ARG A 55 -1.17 -16.66 -0.98
CA ARG A 55 -2.10 -16.18 0.03
C ARG A 55 -2.18 -17.16 1.20
N LEU A 56 -2.70 -16.72 2.33
CA LEU A 56 -3.13 -17.65 3.38
C LEU A 56 -4.22 -18.57 2.84
N SER A 57 -4.12 -19.85 3.18
CA SER A 57 -5.22 -20.80 3.03
C SER A 57 -6.31 -20.52 4.07
N ALA A 58 -7.41 -21.28 4.05
CA ALA A 58 -8.40 -21.23 5.13
C ALA A 58 -7.78 -21.58 6.50
N SER A 59 -6.91 -22.60 6.55
CA SER A 59 -6.21 -23.02 7.77
C SER A 59 -5.22 -21.95 8.25
N GLY A 60 -4.40 -21.41 7.34
CA GLY A 60 -3.49 -20.33 7.68
C GLY A 60 -4.22 -19.07 8.15
N TRP A 61 -5.33 -18.72 7.51
CA TRP A 61 -6.17 -17.59 7.92
C TRP A 61 -6.67 -17.78 9.35
N ARG A 62 -7.21 -18.95 9.69
CA ARG A 62 -7.74 -19.23 11.03
C ARG A 62 -6.69 -19.11 12.14
N ILE A 63 -5.42 -19.37 11.83
CA ILE A 63 -4.32 -19.29 12.78
C ILE A 63 -3.82 -17.84 12.92
N TYR A 64 -3.67 -17.12 11.81
CA TYR A 64 -2.94 -15.84 11.78
C TYR A 64 -3.80 -14.59 11.60
N ARG A 65 -5.10 -14.72 11.32
CA ARG A 65 -6.02 -13.59 11.13
C ARG A 65 -7.33 -13.81 11.89
N THR A 66 -7.89 -12.70 12.37
CA THR A 66 -9.24 -12.65 12.94
C THR A 66 -10.25 -12.27 11.87
N GLY A 67 -11.47 -12.82 11.95
CA GLY A 67 -12.56 -12.48 11.03
C GLY A 67 -12.77 -13.49 9.89
N PRO A 68 -13.74 -13.23 9.01
CA PRO A 68 -14.18 -14.18 7.99
C PRO A 68 -13.11 -14.42 6.94
N TYR A 69 -12.85 -15.70 6.62
CA TYR A 69 -12.00 -16.06 5.50
C TYR A 69 -12.73 -15.82 4.17
N HIS A 70 -12.15 -14.97 3.32
CA HIS A 70 -12.66 -14.73 1.98
C HIS A 70 -11.81 -15.46 0.94
N SER A 71 -12.36 -16.54 0.38
CA SER A 71 -11.70 -17.28 -0.70
C SER A 71 -11.73 -16.51 -2.03
N ARG A 72 -10.79 -15.58 -2.24
CA ARG A 72 -10.52 -14.97 -3.56
C ARG A 72 -9.79 -15.96 -4.48
N ARG A 73 -10.40 -16.38 -5.59
CA ARG A 73 -9.76 -17.34 -6.51
C ARG A 73 -8.79 -16.66 -7.50
N SER A 74 -8.98 -15.37 -7.75
CA SER A 74 -8.13 -14.56 -8.62
C SER A 74 -7.07 -13.79 -7.83
N THR A 75 -5.98 -13.46 -8.52
CA THR A 75 -4.96 -12.54 -8.02
C THR A 75 -5.55 -11.16 -7.77
N ASP A 76 -5.40 -10.67 -6.54
CA ASP A 76 -5.70 -9.28 -6.22
C ASP A 76 -4.51 -8.39 -6.59
N PHE A 77 -4.54 -7.84 -7.79
CA PHE A 77 -3.45 -6.97 -8.23
C PHE A 77 -3.35 -5.72 -7.36
N HIS A 78 -4.45 -5.21 -6.79
CA HIS A 78 -4.44 -4.00 -5.95
C HIS A 78 -3.53 -4.18 -4.76
N ALA A 79 -3.79 -5.23 -3.98
CA ALA A 79 -2.95 -5.60 -2.85
C ALA A 79 -1.47 -5.81 -3.24
N LEU A 80 -1.20 -6.35 -4.44
CA LEU A 80 0.19 -6.48 -4.92
C LEU A 80 0.84 -5.12 -5.18
N THR A 81 0.11 -4.15 -5.74
CA THR A 81 0.64 -2.80 -5.97
C THR A 81 0.85 -2.04 -4.66
N VAL A 82 -0.03 -2.21 -3.68
CA VAL A 82 0.16 -1.68 -2.32
C VAL A 82 1.44 -2.25 -1.71
N ALA A 83 1.66 -3.57 -1.80
CA ALA A 83 2.88 -4.21 -1.32
C ALA A 83 4.15 -3.71 -2.05
N ASP A 84 4.10 -3.54 -3.38
CA ASP A 84 5.21 -2.95 -4.15
C ASP A 84 5.52 -1.53 -3.67
N THR A 85 4.48 -0.73 -3.37
CA THR A 85 4.62 0.63 -2.84
C THR A 85 5.28 0.63 -1.46
N TYR A 86 4.88 -0.27 -0.57
CA TYR A 86 5.51 -0.44 0.74
C TYR A 86 7.00 -0.86 0.63
N ILE A 87 7.32 -1.81 -0.27
CA ILE A 87 8.70 -2.23 -0.52
C ILE A 87 9.56 -1.06 -1.00
N ARG A 88 9.02 -0.15 -1.81
CA ARG A 88 9.74 1.08 -2.22
C ARG A 88 10.07 1.98 -1.03
N VAL A 89 9.22 2.03 0.01
CA VAL A 89 9.52 2.71 1.28
C VAL A 89 10.71 2.04 1.98
N LEU A 90 10.72 0.71 2.08
CA LEU A 90 11.85 -0.04 2.65
C LEU A 90 13.16 0.20 1.87
N ASN A 91 13.09 0.35 0.55
CA ASN A 91 14.27 0.66 -0.27
C ASN A 91 14.77 2.10 -0.01
N ALA A 92 13.87 3.04 0.27
CA ALA A 92 14.24 4.40 0.65
C ALA A 92 14.90 4.47 2.04
N VAL A 93 14.47 3.60 2.97
CA VAL A 93 15.16 3.39 4.24
C VAL A 93 16.57 2.84 4.02
N ASP A 94 16.73 1.81 3.19
CA ASP A 94 18.05 1.25 2.86
C ASP A 94 18.95 2.28 2.16
N ALA A 95 18.37 3.16 1.35
CA ALA A 95 19.07 4.27 0.71
C ALA A 95 19.46 5.39 1.70
N GLY A 96 18.97 5.36 2.94
CA GLY A 96 19.42 6.20 4.05
C GLY A 96 18.80 7.59 4.12
N TRP A 97 17.74 7.89 3.34
CA TRP A 97 17.07 9.20 3.40
C TRP A 97 15.74 9.16 4.16
N LEU A 98 15.20 7.96 4.41
CA LEU A 98 14.18 7.70 5.43
C LEU A 98 14.82 6.96 6.62
N ARG A 99 14.33 7.23 7.83
CA ARG A 99 14.74 6.48 9.02
C ARG A 99 14.12 5.08 9.03
N ASP A 100 14.81 4.13 9.67
CA ASP A 100 14.44 2.72 9.75
C ASP A 100 13.41 2.38 10.83
N ASP A 101 13.22 3.22 11.84
CA ASP A 101 12.24 3.08 12.93
C ASP A 101 10.87 3.70 12.60
N PHE A 102 10.44 3.61 11.34
CA PHE A 102 9.18 4.21 10.88
C PHE A 102 7.95 3.36 11.28
N TYR A 103 6.80 4.03 11.39
CA TYR A 103 5.52 3.36 11.66
C TYR A 103 4.72 3.17 10.37
N ALA A 104 4.07 2.01 10.25
CA ALA A 104 3.22 1.72 9.11
C ALA A 104 2.04 0.80 9.49
N GLU A 105 0.88 1.10 8.92
CA GLU A 105 -0.28 0.24 8.88
C GLU A 105 -0.72 0.08 7.42
N VAL A 106 -1.23 -1.10 7.07
CA VAL A 106 -1.61 -1.43 5.70
C VAL A 106 -3.00 -2.03 5.69
N GLU A 107 -3.82 -1.62 4.72
CA GLU A 107 -5.18 -2.12 4.51
C GLU A 107 -6.04 -1.97 5.77
N ASP A 108 -6.61 -3.07 6.30
CA ASP A 108 -7.56 -3.06 7.41
C ASP A 108 -6.99 -2.42 8.70
N GLU A 109 -5.69 -2.54 8.91
CA GLU A 109 -4.96 -1.93 10.03
C GLU A 109 -4.95 -0.40 9.93
N ALA A 110 -4.95 0.15 8.70
CA ALA A 110 -4.89 1.59 8.46
C ALA A 110 -6.27 2.26 8.51
N TYR A 111 -7.35 1.49 8.68
CA TYR A 111 -8.70 2.03 8.67
C TYR A 111 -8.99 2.81 9.96
N ARG A 112 -9.69 3.94 9.81
CA ARG A 112 -10.09 4.81 10.91
C ARG A 112 -11.56 5.20 10.78
N SER A 113 -12.19 5.50 11.92
CA SER A 113 -13.52 6.10 11.94
C SER A 113 -13.47 7.42 12.71
N VAL A 114 -13.84 8.51 12.02
CA VAL A 114 -13.92 9.84 12.62
C VAL A 114 -15.37 10.29 12.50
N ARG A 115 -16.07 10.39 13.64
CA ARG A 115 -17.48 10.80 13.73
C ARG A 115 -18.41 10.14 12.70
N GLY A 116 -18.22 8.84 12.46
CA GLY A 116 -19.04 8.06 11.53
C GLY A 116 -18.54 8.06 10.08
N ALA A 117 -17.59 8.92 9.71
CA ALA A 117 -16.86 8.78 8.44
C ALA A 117 -15.81 7.68 8.56
N SER A 118 -15.92 6.65 7.71
CA SER A 118 -14.90 5.61 7.60
C SER A 118 -13.84 6.01 6.57
N ILE A 119 -12.62 6.22 7.06
CA ILE A 119 -11.42 6.51 6.27
C ILE A 119 -10.65 5.21 6.12
N ARG A 120 -10.32 4.85 4.89
CA ARG A 120 -9.77 3.54 4.54
C ARG A 120 -8.60 3.70 3.57
N PRO A 121 -7.49 4.30 4.02
CA PRO A 121 -6.31 4.38 3.19
C PRO A 121 -5.79 2.96 2.93
N ASP A 122 -5.14 2.76 1.78
CA ASP A 122 -4.44 1.51 1.51
C ASP A 122 -3.23 1.35 2.43
N MET A 123 -2.60 2.46 2.82
CA MET A 123 -1.53 2.48 3.83
C MET A 123 -1.54 3.79 4.62
N TYR A 124 -1.19 3.73 5.89
CA TYR A 124 -0.84 4.88 6.72
C TYR A 124 0.62 4.75 7.14
N LEU A 125 1.39 5.84 7.02
CA LEU A 125 2.84 5.87 7.26
C LEU A 125 3.21 7.08 8.12
N GLU A 126 4.07 6.87 9.10
CA GLU A 126 4.77 7.94 9.81
C GLU A 126 6.27 7.81 9.54
N LEU A 127 6.80 8.75 8.76
CA LEU A 127 8.15 8.67 8.20
C LEU A 127 9.00 9.84 8.68
N ALA A 128 10.18 9.55 9.20
CA ALA A 128 11.20 10.58 9.42
C ALA A 128 12.04 10.75 8.15
N ASN A 129 11.84 11.86 7.43
CA ASN A 129 12.69 12.25 6.30
C ASN A 129 13.96 12.94 6.83
N LEU A 130 15.10 12.28 6.63
CA LEU A 130 16.40 12.69 7.16
C LEU A 130 17.03 13.84 6.37
N GLU A 131 16.81 13.90 5.07
CA GLU A 131 17.30 14.99 4.20
C GLU A 131 16.61 16.32 4.54
N ARG A 132 15.29 16.28 4.75
CA ARG A 132 14.48 17.47 5.07
C ARG A 132 14.40 17.78 6.56
N ARG A 133 14.83 16.84 7.42
CA ARG A 133 14.69 16.89 8.88
C ARG A 133 13.24 17.12 9.31
N LYS A 134 12.31 16.32 8.76
CA LYS A 134 10.87 16.44 9.02
C LYS A 134 10.23 15.08 9.29
N GLN A 135 9.30 15.05 10.24
CA GLN A 135 8.33 13.97 10.38
C GLN A 135 7.22 14.18 9.34
N LEU A 136 6.84 13.11 8.64
CA LEU A 136 5.79 13.08 7.63
C LEU A 136 4.72 12.09 8.08
N TYR A 137 3.47 12.54 8.07
CA TYR A 137 2.29 11.70 8.29
C TYR A 137 1.56 11.56 6.95
N VAL A 138 1.51 10.34 6.42
CA VAL A 138 1.11 10.08 5.04
C VAL A 138 0.03 8.99 5.01
N ALA A 139 -1.11 9.31 4.40
CA ALA A 139 -2.11 8.33 4.01
C ALA A 139 -1.95 8.08 2.50
N VAL A 140 -1.88 6.83 2.08
CA VAL A 140 -1.68 6.44 0.68
C VAL A 140 -2.92 5.76 0.14
N GLU A 141 -3.34 6.18 -1.06
CA GLU A 141 -4.45 5.65 -1.84
C GLU A 141 -3.91 5.26 -3.22
N VAL A 142 -3.83 3.97 -3.52
CA VAL A 142 -3.36 3.45 -4.81
C VAL A 142 -4.54 3.33 -5.76
N ASP A 143 -4.65 4.25 -6.72
CA ASP A 143 -5.72 4.23 -7.71
C ASP A 143 -5.29 3.49 -8.98
N LYS A 144 -5.99 2.40 -9.28
CA LYS A 144 -5.77 1.55 -10.47
C LYS A 144 -6.43 2.08 -11.74
N GLY A 145 -7.01 3.28 -11.70
CA GLY A 145 -7.76 3.87 -12.81
C GLY A 145 -9.18 3.32 -12.94
N THR A 146 -9.63 2.47 -12.01
CA THR A 146 -10.97 1.88 -12.02
C THR A 146 -12.00 2.72 -11.26
N GLU A 147 -11.56 3.63 -10.40
CA GLU A 147 -12.46 4.49 -9.63
C GLU A 147 -13.03 5.60 -10.54
N ASN A 148 -14.35 5.74 -10.55
CA ASN A 148 -14.99 6.83 -11.29
C ASN A 148 -14.98 8.13 -10.47
N ARG A 149 -15.33 9.25 -11.11
CA ARG A 149 -15.34 10.57 -10.44
C ARG A 149 -16.19 10.62 -9.17
N PRO A 150 -17.44 10.10 -9.14
CA PRO A 150 -18.22 10.03 -7.90
C PRO A 150 -17.53 9.30 -6.75
N ALA A 151 -16.86 8.17 -7.01
CA ALA A 151 -16.14 7.41 -6.00
C ALA A 151 -14.96 8.21 -5.42
N ILE A 152 -14.18 8.88 -6.28
CA ILE A 152 -13.10 9.76 -5.85
C ILE A 152 -13.66 10.93 -5.01
N TRP A 153 -14.76 11.55 -5.44
CA TRP A 153 -15.38 12.65 -4.70
C TRP A 153 -15.88 12.24 -3.31
N ASP A 154 -16.57 11.10 -3.20
CA ASP A 154 -16.99 10.56 -1.90
C ASP A 154 -15.78 10.31 -0.98
N LYS A 155 -14.69 9.75 -1.51
CA LYS A 155 -13.44 9.56 -0.75
C LYS A 155 -12.86 10.89 -0.27
N LEU A 156 -12.78 11.90 -1.13
CA LEU A 156 -12.32 13.25 -0.76
C LEU A 156 -13.20 13.89 0.31
N ASP A 157 -14.53 13.76 0.18
CA ASP A 157 -15.49 14.31 1.15
C ASP A 157 -15.32 13.66 2.52
N ARG A 158 -15.07 12.34 2.57
CA ARG A 158 -14.78 11.64 3.82
C ARG A 158 -13.49 12.12 4.46
N TYR A 159 -12.41 12.26 3.69
CA TYR A 159 -11.15 12.79 4.20
C TYR A 159 -11.30 14.22 4.75
N VAL A 160 -12.02 15.10 4.04
CA VAL A 160 -12.28 16.46 4.53
C VAL A 160 -13.18 16.45 5.76
N HIS A 161 -14.19 15.57 5.80
CA HIS A 161 -15.01 15.41 6.99
C HIS A 161 -14.17 14.98 8.18
N ALA A 162 -13.33 13.95 8.03
CA ALA A 162 -12.42 13.50 9.08
C ALA A 162 -11.46 14.61 9.51
N LEU A 163 -10.79 15.28 8.57
CA LEU A 163 -9.89 16.40 8.87
C LEU A 163 -10.54 17.51 9.71
N THR A 164 -11.81 17.81 9.45
CA THR A 164 -12.54 18.90 10.12
C THR A 164 -13.19 18.48 11.45
N HIS A 165 -13.29 17.18 11.70
CA HIS A 165 -14.00 16.62 12.86
C HIS A 165 -13.13 15.68 13.70
N ASP A 166 -11.86 15.54 13.37
CA ASP A 166 -10.90 14.71 14.11
C ASP A 166 -10.77 15.21 15.55
N ASP A 167 -11.10 14.34 16.50
CA ASP A 167 -11.05 14.58 17.94
C ASP A 167 -9.94 13.76 18.61
N GLY A 168 -8.83 13.57 17.89
CA GLY A 168 -7.63 12.87 18.37
C GLY A 168 -7.51 11.44 17.86
N VAL A 169 -8.22 11.09 16.78
CA VAL A 169 -8.04 9.82 16.07
C VAL A 169 -6.69 9.80 15.38
N TYR A 170 -6.25 10.93 14.82
CA TYR A 170 -4.87 11.13 14.40
C TYR A 170 -4.15 12.08 15.36
N GLU A 171 -2.88 11.79 15.69
CA GLU A 171 -2.02 12.76 16.37
C GLU A 171 -1.77 13.97 15.45
N VAL A 172 -1.46 13.69 14.18
CA VAL A 172 -1.36 14.66 13.11
C VAL A 172 -2.12 14.11 11.91
N PHE A 173 -3.10 14.89 11.42
CA PHE A 173 -3.87 14.45 10.26
C PHE A 173 -2.96 14.30 9.03
N PRO A 174 -2.98 13.15 8.35
CA PRO A 174 -2.03 12.86 7.29
C PRO A 174 -2.27 13.70 6.03
N VAL A 175 -1.19 13.95 5.27
CA VAL A 175 -1.32 14.34 3.86
C VAL A 175 -1.69 13.09 3.07
N VAL A 176 -2.77 13.18 2.31
CA VAL A 176 -3.30 12.06 1.52
C VAL A 176 -2.67 12.06 0.14
N TRP A 177 -1.95 11.00 -0.20
CA TRP A 177 -1.32 10.77 -1.49
C TRP A 177 -2.11 9.77 -2.32
N PHE A 178 -2.68 10.25 -3.42
CA PHE A 178 -3.22 9.40 -4.46
C PHE A 178 -2.10 9.00 -5.43
N LEU A 179 -1.76 7.72 -5.44
CA LEU A 179 -0.76 7.15 -6.33
C LEU A 179 -1.45 6.46 -7.51
N VAL A 180 -1.07 6.84 -8.73
CA VAL A 180 -1.70 6.32 -9.97
C VAL A 180 -0.67 5.66 -10.87
N GLY A 181 -1.13 4.84 -11.81
CA GLY A 181 -0.25 4.14 -12.75
C GLY A 181 0.31 5.00 -13.88
N ASP A 182 -0.33 6.12 -14.23
CA ASP A 182 0.06 6.95 -15.36
C ASP A 182 -0.26 8.46 -15.18
N GLY A 183 0.42 9.29 -15.96
CA GLY A 183 0.30 10.74 -15.89
C GLY A 183 -1.06 11.29 -16.32
N GLN A 184 -1.78 10.62 -17.24
CA GLN A 184 -3.10 11.06 -17.67
C GLN A 184 -4.10 10.96 -16.51
N ARG A 185 -4.05 9.83 -15.78
CA ARG A 185 -4.85 9.63 -14.58
C ARG A 185 -4.45 10.62 -13.47
N ALA A 186 -3.16 10.92 -13.34
CA ALA A 186 -2.68 11.89 -12.35
C ALA A 186 -3.29 13.27 -12.58
N GLU A 187 -3.25 13.78 -13.81
CA GLU A 187 -3.83 15.08 -14.15
C GLU A 187 -5.35 15.11 -13.99
N GLN A 188 -6.01 13.99 -14.31
CA GLN A 188 -7.44 13.84 -14.08
C GLN A 188 -7.80 13.96 -12.59
N LEU A 189 -7.08 13.26 -11.71
CA LEU A 189 -7.29 13.34 -10.26
C LEU A 189 -6.99 14.72 -9.70
N LYS A 190 -5.88 15.35 -10.11
CA LYS A 190 -5.54 16.73 -9.71
C LYS A 190 -6.65 17.72 -10.07
N ARG A 191 -7.29 17.54 -11.22
CA ARG A 191 -8.44 18.36 -11.62
C ARG A 191 -9.65 18.09 -10.72
N TRP A 192 -10.02 16.82 -10.52
CA TRP A 192 -11.19 16.47 -9.69
C TRP A 192 -11.05 16.91 -8.24
N ILE A 193 -9.83 16.85 -7.68
CA ILE A 193 -9.53 17.36 -6.33
C ILE A 193 -9.75 18.86 -6.26
N ARG A 194 -9.24 19.63 -7.22
CA ARG A 194 -9.43 21.09 -7.27
C ARG A 194 -10.90 21.48 -7.46
N GLU A 195 -11.63 20.72 -8.29
CA GLU A 195 -13.07 20.92 -8.51
C GLU A 195 -13.89 20.65 -7.25
N ARG A 196 -13.63 19.55 -6.53
CA ARG A 196 -14.44 19.12 -5.39
C ARG A 196 -14.04 19.80 -4.08
N GLN A 197 -12.74 19.97 -3.83
CA GLN A 197 -12.19 20.40 -2.55
C GLN A 197 -11.19 21.57 -2.70
N PRO A 198 -11.58 22.72 -3.31
CA PRO A 198 -10.66 23.82 -3.59
C PRO A 198 -9.97 24.41 -2.35
N ARG A 199 -10.64 24.38 -1.19
CA ARG A 199 -10.12 24.90 0.09
C ARG A 199 -9.19 23.94 0.83
N TYR A 200 -9.15 22.67 0.44
CA TYR A 200 -8.42 21.61 1.13
C TYR A 200 -7.35 20.95 0.25
N THR A 201 -7.08 21.50 -0.94
CA THR A 201 -6.09 20.95 -1.88
C THR A 201 -4.70 20.73 -1.26
N GLN A 202 -4.30 21.53 -0.27
CA GLN A 202 -3.04 21.37 0.44
C GLN A 202 -2.91 20.04 1.20
N TYR A 203 -4.01 19.34 1.52
CA TYR A 203 -4.01 18.03 2.17
C TYR A 203 -4.00 16.85 1.20
N PHE A 204 -4.13 17.11 -0.10
CA PHE A 204 -4.16 16.07 -1.13
C PHE A 204 -2.99 16.23 -2.10
N ARG A 205 -2.29 15.13 -2.38
CA ARG A 205 -1.22 15.05 -3.38
C ARG A 205 -1.55 13.94 -4.36
N VAL A 206 -1.05 14.09 -5.58
CA VAL A 206 -1.18 13.07 -6.63
C VAL A 206 0.20 12.83 -7.20
N GLY A 207 0.62 11.56 -7.22
CA GLY A 207 1.92 11.12 -7.74
C GLY A 207 1.78 9.82 -8.52
N LEU A 208 2.84 9.43 -9.23
CA LEU A 208 2.90 8.11 -9.83
C LEU A 208 3.31 7.09 -8.76
N VAL A 209 2.78 5.87 -8.86
CA VAL A 209 3.25 4.73 -8.04
C VAL A 209 4.76 4.56 -8.20
N ASP A 210 5.27 4.80 -9.42
CA ASP A 210 6.68 4.62 -9.73
C ASP A 210 7.61 5.68 -9.12
N ASP A 211 7.07 6.84 -8.75
CA ASP A 211 7.83 7.94 -8.14
C ASP A 211 7.75 7.93 -6.61
N PHE A 212 6.95 7.04 -6.01
CA PHE A 212 6.85 6.92 -4.58
C PHE A 212 7.91 5.96 -4.02
N PRO A 213 8.58 6.29 -2.90
CA PRO A 213 8.41 7.48 -2.06
C PRO A 213 9.29 8.68 -2.44
N ASP A 214 10.06 8.66 -3.53
CA ASP A 214 10.99 9.76 -3.87
C ASP A 214 10.34 11.14 -3.97
N CYS A 215 9.05 11.21 -4.31
CA CYS A 215 8.25 12.43 -4.25
C CYS A 215 8.09 13.06 -2.84
N LEU A 216 8.50 12.35 -1.78
CA LEU A 216 8.53 12.83 -0.39
C LEU A 216 9.85 13.51 -0.01
N ARG A 217 10.88 13.42 -0.85
CA ARG A 217 12.18 14.08 -0.63
C ARG A 217 12.07 15.61 -0.56
#